data_AF-A0A8S4QGR4-F1
#
_entry.id   AF-A0A8S4QGR4-F1
#
_cell.length_a   1.000
_cell.length_b   1.000
_cell.length_c   1.000
_cell.angle_alpha   90.00
_cell.angle_beta   90.00
_cell.angle_gamma   90.00
#
_symmetry.space_group_name_H-M   'P 1'
#
loop_
_entity.id
_entity.type
_entity.pdbx_description
1 polymer ?
#
loop_
_entity_poly.entity_id
_entity_poly.type
_entity_poly.pdbx_seq_one_letter_code
_entity_poly.pdbx_strand_id
1 'polypeptide(L)'
;MLAFADTAERAAFLAALGRAHLPNKTEQDSLAEAMNQWRNGAITNWEYLMILNGLAGRSYNDLMQYPVFPFIIADYTSKILDLTDPASFRDLSKPMAVQNKNREQHYINTYNVSKRCIKSIGENLNLIF
;
A
#
# COMPACT_ATOMS: atom_id res chain seq x y z
N MET A 1 -8.72 -2.48 -17.48
CA MET A 1 -7.48 -1.67 -17.50
C MET A 1 -7.05 -1.53 -18.95
N LEU A 2 -6.74 -0.31 -19.40
CA LEU A 2 -6.20 -0.05 -20.74
C LEU A 2 -4.69 0.08 -20.64
N ALA A 3 -3.96 -0.71 -21.41
CA ALA A 3 -2.51 -0.61 -21.54
C ALA A 3 -2.17 0.16 -22.82
N PHE A 4 -1.13 0.98 -22.76
CA PHE A 4 -0.63 1.78 -23.88
C PHE A 4 0.81 1.36 -24.17
N ALA A 5 1.25 1.50 -25.42
CA ALA A 5 2.61 1.13 -25.81
C ALA A 5 3.65 2.06 -25.18
N ASP A 6 3.30 3.34 -25.05
CA ASP A 6 4.16 4.35 -24.42
C ASP A 6 3.36 5.37 -23.57
N THR A 7 4.10 6.22 -22.85
CA THR A 7 3.53 7.24 -21.98
C THR A 7 2.93 8.42 -22.74
N ALA A 8 3.36 8.67 -23.97
CA ALA A 8 2.89 9.78 -24.80
C ALA A 8 1.50 9.48 -25.37
N GLU A 9 1.28 8.26 -25.85
CA GLU A 9 -0.01 7.74 -26.31
C GLU A 9 -1.05 7.81 -25.18
N ARG A 10 -0.66 7.34 -23.98
CA ARG A 10 -1.50 7.44 -22.78
C ARG A 10 -1.87 8.90 -22.49
N ALA A 11 -0.91 9.82 -22.54
CA ALA A 11 -1.16 11.23 -22.26
C ALA A 11 -2.11 11.87 -23.29
N ALA A 12 -1.92 11.55 -24.58
CA ALA A 12 -2.79 12.01 -25.65
C ALA A 12 -4.23 11.51 -25.47
N PHE A 13 -4.39 10.23 -25.11
CA PHE A 13 -5.69 9.64 -24.79
C PHE A 13 -6.38 10.33 -23.61
N LEU A 14 -5.65 10.54 -22.49
CA LEU A 14 -6.19 11.23 -21.32
C LEU A 14 -6.60 12.68 -21.65
N ALA A 15 -5.82 13.40 -22.48
CA ALA A 15 -6.15 14.75 -22.92
C ALA A 15 -7.38 14.80 -23.84
N ALA A 16 -7.60 13.76 -24.67
CA ALA A 16 -8.82 13.63 -25.46
C ALA A 16 -10.04 13.36 -24.54
N LEU A 17 -9.89 12.46 -23.57
CA LEU A 17 -10.94 12.11 -22.61
C LEU A 17 -11.31 13.28 -21.70
N GLY A 18 -10.32 14.11 -21.34
CA GLY A 18 -10.52 15.34 -20.59
C GLY A 18 -11.42 16.36 -21.30
N ARG A 19 -11.38 16.41 -22.63
CA ARG A 19 -12.18 17.32 -23.48
C ARG A 19 -13.55 16.76 -23.84
N ALA A 20 -13.77 15.46 -23.68
CA ALA A 20 -15.05 14.83 -23.97
C ALA A 20 -16.09 15.17 -22.89
N HIS A 21 -17.33 15.43 -23.32
CA HIS A 21 -18.45 15.60 -22.39
C HIS A 21 -18.95 14.22 -21.94
N LEU A 22 -18.48 13.76 -20.79
CA LEU A 22 -18.86 12.48 -20.21
C LEU A 22 -19.86 12.69 -19.07
N PRO A 23 -21.10 12.15 -19.16
CA PRO A 23 -22.01 12.13 -18.02
C PRO A 23 -21.38 11.22 -16.95
N ASN A 24 -21.18 11.75 -15.73
CA ASN A 24 -20.47 11.10 -14.60
C ASN A 24 -18.93 11.18 -14.63
N LYS A 25 -18.35 12.20 -15.26
CA LYS A 25 -16.94 12.52 -15.03
C LYS A 25 -16.77 13.00 -13.59
N THR A 26 -16.23 12.14 -12.72
CA THR A 26 -15.81 12.54 -11.38
C THR A 26 -14.48 13.26 -11.44
N GLU A 27 -14.25 14.16 -10.50
CA GLU A 27 -12.93 14.73 -10.29
C GLU A 27 -11.98 13.63 -9.78
N GLN A 28 -10.69 13.85 -10.00
CA GLN A 28 -9.67 12.92 -9.57
C GLN A 28 -9.46 13.10 -8.08
N ASP A 29 -9.61 12.03 -7.29
CA ASP A 29 -9.51 12.11 -5.83
C ASP A 29 -8.19 12.76 -5.40
N SER A 30 -8.26 13.84 -4.63
CA SER A 30 -7.08 14.49 -4.05
C SER A 30 -6.72 13.80 -2.74
N LEU A 31 -5.44 13.43 -2.57
CA LEU A 31 -4.96 12.85 -1.31
C LEU A 31 -5.26 13.76 -0.11
N ALA A 32 -5.08 15.07 -0.28
CA ALA A 32 -5.31 16.04 0.79
C ALA A 32 -6.79 16.13 1.17
N GLU A 33 -7.67 16.06 0.18
CA GLU A 33 -9.11 16.10 0.39
C GLU A 33 -9.61 14.82 1.07
N ALA A 34 -9.23 13.65 0.55
CA ALA A 34 -9.57 12.36 1.15
C ALA A 34 -9.09 12.27 2.60
N MET A 35 -7.89 12.77 2.90
CA MET A 35 -7.35 12.81 4.25
C MET A 35 -8.15 13.75 5.17
N ASN A 36 -8.65 14.88 4.67
CA ASN A 36 -9.50 15.79 5.44
C ASN A 36 -10.88 15.18 5.70
N GLN A 37 -11.51 14.60 4.68
CA GLN A 37 -12.80 13.91 4.81
C GLN A 37 -12.72 12.77 5.83
N TRP A 38 -11.65 11.96 5.78
CA TRP A 38 -11.43 10.87 6.71
C TRP A 38 -11.22 11.35 8.15
N ARG A 39 -10.36 12.37 8.35
CA ARG A 39 -10.12 12.96 9.69
C ARG A 39 -11.38 13.56 10.30
N ASN A 40 -12.28 14.09 9.47
CA ASN A 40 -13.55 14.66 9.91
C ASN A 40 -14.67 13.60 10.06
N GLY A 41 -14.40 12.33 9.76
CA GLY A 41 -15.40 11.25 9.81
C GLY A 41 -16.45 11.30 8.70
N ALA A 42 -16.22 12.10 7.64
CA ALA A 42 -17.11 12.18 6.49
C ALA A 42 -17.03 10.93 5.59
N ILE A 43 -15.89 10.23 5.63
CA ILE A 43 -15.69 8.92 5.00
C ILE A 43 -15.14 7.93 6.01
N THR A 44 -15.47 6.66 5.81
CA THR A 44 -15.05 5.52 6.62
C THR A 44 -13.59 5.16 6.39
N ASN A 45 -13.00 4.38 7.32
CA ASN A 45 -11.66 3.80 7.15
C ASN A 45 -11.53 2.99 5.84
N TRP A 46 -12.60 2.29 5.45
CA TRP A 46 -12.61 1.48 4.23
C TRP A 46 -12.55 2.37 2.98
N GLU A 47 -13.39 3.41 2.90
CA GLU A 47 -13.39 4.36 1.78
C GLU A 47 -12.04 5.06 1.65
N TYR A 48 -11.48 5.54 2.77
CA TYR A 48 -10.17 6.18 2.77
C TYR A 48 -9.06 5.23 2.27
N LEU A 49 -9.03 3.97 2.74
CA LEU A 49 -8.07 2.98 2.26
C LEU A 49 -8.28 2.63 0.78
N MET A 50 -9.53 2.62 0.30
CA MET A 50 -9.82 2.43 -1.12
C MET A 50 -9.27 3.56 -1.98
N ILE A 51 -9.45 4.80 -1.55
CA ILE A 51 -8.88 5.98 -2.23
C ILE A 51 -7.35 5.89 -2.25
N LEU A 52 -6.71 5.57 -1.12
CA LEU A 52 -5.25 5.39 -1.05
C LEU A 52 -4.74 4.30 -2.01
N ASN A 53 -5.44 3.17 -2.08
CA ASN A 53 -5.10 2.10 -3.02
C ASN A 53 -5.22 2.56 -4.48
N GLY A 54 -6.31 3.27 -4.82
CA GLY A 54 -6.51 3.82 -6.16
C GLY A 54 -5.42 4.82 -6.56
N LEU A 55 -5.06 5.74 -5.65
CA LEU A 55 -3.99 6.73 -5.88
C LEU A 55 -2.60 6.07 -6.00
N ALA A 56 -2.39 4.93 -5.35
CA ALA A 56 -1.17 4.13 -5.49
C ALA A 56 -1.15 3.28 -6.80
N GLY A 57 -2.14 3.43 -7.68
CA GLY A 57 -2.23 2.70 -8.95
C GLY A 57 -2.81 1.29 -8.83
N ARG A 58 -3.37 0.91 -7.68
CA ARG A 58 -3.93 -0.43 -7.47
C ARG A 58 -5.35 -0.52 -8.00
N SER A 59 -5.72 -1.68 -8.53
CA SER A 59 -7.08 -1.93 -9.02
C SER A 59 -7.47 -3.39 -8.94
N TYR A 60 -8.76 -3.66 -8.97
CA TYR A 60 -9.31 -5.03 -9.04
C TYR A 60 -9.00 -5.74 -10.36
N ASN A 61 -8.52 -5.02 -11.38
CA ASN A 61 -8.30 -5.54 -12.72
C ASN A 61 -6.93 -6.19 -12.91
N ASP A 62 -5.98 -5.94 -11.99
CA ASP A 62 -4.63 -6.50 -12.04
C ASP A 62 -4.32 -7.18 -10.71
N LEU A 63 -4.20 -8.52 -10.74
CA LEU A 63 -3.90 -9.33 -9.56
C LEU A 63 -2.53 -8.99 -8.95
N MET A 64 -1.58 -8.51 -9.74
CA MET A 64 -0.26 -8.12 -9.25
C MET A 64 -0.29 -6.77 -8.53
N GLN A 65 -1.33 -5.97 -8.77
CA GLN A 65 -1.52 -4.63 -8.19
C GLN A 65 -2.90 -4.53 -7.51
N TYR A 66 -3.31 -5.60 -6.84
CA TYR A 66 -4.60 -5.63 -6.15
C TYR A 66 -4.61 -4.68 -4.94
N PRO A 67 -5.77 -4.09 -4.56
CA PRO A 67 -5.89 -3.29 -3.34
C PRO A 67 -5.43 -4.06 -2.10
N VAL A 68 -4.61 -3.41 -1.26
CA VAL A 68 -4.09 -3.99 -0.01
C VAL A 68 -4.80 -3.39 1.19
N PHE A 69 -5.14 -4.27 2.12
CA PHE A 69 -5.73 -3.93 3.40
C PHE A 69 -4.92 -4.54 4.54
N PRO A 70 -4.81 -3.85 5.68
CA PRO A 70 -4.17 -4.39 6.86
C PRO A 70 -5.06 -5.47 7.49
N PHE A 71 -4.42 -6.48 8.09
CA PHE A 71 -5.11 -7.40 8.99
C PHE A 71 -5.32 -6.71 10.32
N ILE A 72 -6.58 -6.58 10.74
CA ILE A 72 -6.96 -5.83 11.94
C ILE A 72 -6.98 -6.73 13.18
N ILE A 73 -7.60 -7.90 13.08
CA ILE A 73 -7.75 -8.82 14.21
C ILE A 73 -6.48 -9.64 14.41
N ALA A 74 -6.06 -9.79 15.67
CA ALA A 74 -4.97 -10.63 16.11
C ALA A 74 -5.45 -11.97 16.69
N ASP A 75 -6.59 -11.98 17.38
CA ASP A 75 -7.15 -13.18 17.99
C ASP A 75 -8.14 -13.90 17.07
N TYR A 76 -7.70 -15.05 16.55
CA TYR A 76 -8.54 -15.97 15.78
C TYR A 76 -8.76 -17.30 16.53
N THR A 77 -8.40 -17.35 17.82
CA THR A 77 -8.39 -18.58 18.62
C THR A 77 -9.50 -18.61 19.66
N SER A 78 -9.88 -17.45 20.19
CA SER A 78 -10.99 -17.36 21.13
C SER A 78 -12.32 -17.70 20.48
N LYS A 79 -13.19 -18.37 21.24
CA LYS A 79 -14.55 -18.70 20.80
C LYS A 79 -15.42 -17.45 20.60
N ILE A 80 -15.16 -16.41 21.39
CA ILE A 80 -15.84 -15.12 21.34
C ILE A 80 -14.75 -14.05 21.25
N LEU A 81 -14.83 -13.21 20.23
CA LEU A 81 -13.91 -12.11 20.01
C LEU A 81 -14.33 -10.91 20.85
N ASP A 82 -13.47 -10.48 21.77
CA ASP A 82 -13.67 -9.27 22.57
C ASP A 82 -13.07 -8.05 21.85
N LEU A 83 -13.92 -7.17 21.33
CA LEU A 83 -13.50 -5.94 20.65
C LEU A 83 -13.10 -4.81 21.60
N THR A 84 -13.22 -5.02 22.92
CA THR A 84 -12.79 -4.05 23.93
C THR A 84 -11.38 -4.34 24.44
N ASP A 85 -10.88 -5.57 24.24
CA ASP A 85 -9.51 -5.95 24.56
C ASP A 85 -8.54 -5.46 23.47
N PRO A 86 -7.57 -4.58 23.79
CA PRO A 86 -6.53 -4.17 22.84
C PRO A 86 -5.72 -5.34 22.26
N ALA A 87 -5.59 -6.47 23.00
CA ALA A 87 -4.87 -7.65 22.53
C ALA A 87 -5.58 -8.40 21.40
N SER A 88 -6.88 -8.15 21.19
CA SER A 88 -7.65 -8.67 20.05
C SER A 88 -7.24 -8.03 18.72
N PHE A 89 -6.51 -6.91 18.74
CA PHE A 89 -6.11 -6.15 17.57
C PHE A 89 -4.61 -6.24 17.29
N ARG A 90 -4.25 -6.17 16.01
CA ARG A 90 -2.86 -6.11 15.55
C ARG A 90 -2.27 -4.73 15.81
N ASP A 91 -0.96 -4.71 16.08
CA ASP A 91 -0.22 -3.46 16.15
C ASP A 91 0.02 -2.93 14.72
N LEU A 92 -0.79 -1.94 14.30
CA LEU A 92 -0.71 -1.36 12.96
C LEU A 92 0.55 -0.50 12.73
N SER A 93 1.32 -0.18 13.78
CA SER A 93 2.63 0.45 13.61
C SER A 93 3.69 -0.52 13.09
N LYS A 94 3.38 -1.83 13.11
CA LYS A 94 4.30 -2.91 12.77
C LYS A 94 3.88 -3.67 11.52
N PRO A 95 4.82 -4.00 10.63
CA PRO A 95 4.56 -4.95 9.55
C PRO A 95 4.08 -6.30 10.07
N MET A 96 3.33 -7.04 9.23
CA MET A 96 2.83 -8.39 9.51
C MET A 96 3.92 -9.33 10.07
N ALA A 97 5.11 -9.28 9.48
CA ALA A 97 6.23 -10.15 9.79
C ALA A 97 6.73 -10.02 11.25
N VAL A 98 6.59 -8.85 11.85
CA VAL A 98 7.16 -8.50 13.17
C VAL A 98 6.09 -8.23 14.23
N GLN A 99 4.86 -8.73 14.00
CA GLN A 99 3.80 -8.72 15.02
C GLN A 99 4.22 -9.49 16.28
N ASN A 100 5.02 -10.54 16.13
CA ASN A 100 5.64 -11.27 17.24
C ASN A 100 7.09 -10.80 17.47
N LYS A 101 7.36 -10.27 18.66
CA LYS A 101 8.69 -9.78 19.08
C LYS A 101 9.80 -10.82 18.93
N ASN A 102 9.50 -12.10 19.11
CA ASN A 102 10.51 -13.17 19.02
C ASN A 102 11.09 -13.29 17.61
N ARG A 103 10.37 -12.85 16.58
CA ARG A 103 10.84 -12.87 15.18
C ARG A 103 11.54 -11.58 14.76
N GLU A 104 11.41 -10.52 15.53
CA GLU A 104 11.95 -9.19 15.19
C GLU A 104 13.48 -9.23 15.01
N GLN A 105 14.18 -9.86 15.95
CA GLN A 105 15.64 -10.00 15.87
C GLN A 105 16.10 -10.77 14.64
N HIS A 106 15.34 -11.79 14.22
CA HIS A 106 15.64 -12.55 13.01
C HIS A 106 15.58 -11.67 11.76
N TYR A 107 14.54 -10.83 11.61
CA TYR A 107 14.43 -9.93 10.45
C TYR A 107 15.51 -8.85 10.44
N ILE A 108 15.85 -8.28 11.61
CA ILE A 108 16.95 -7.31 11.74
C ILE A 108 18.28 -7.95 11.33
N ASN A 109 18.56 -9.16 11.81
CA ASN A 109 19.79 -9.87 11.47
C ASN A 109 19.89 -10.16 9.97
N THR A 110 18.81 -10.67 9.37
CA THR A 110 18.74 -10.93 7.93
C THR A 110 18.99 -9.66 7.11
N TYR A 111 18.33 -8.54 7.44
CA TYR A 111 18.56 -7.27 6.77
C TYR A 111 20.03 -6.81 6.88
N ASN A 112 20.62 -6.91 8.07
CA ASN A 112 22.01 -6.50 8.29
C ASN A 112 22.99 -7.36 7.49
N VAL A 113 22.75 -8.67 7.40
CA VAL A 113 23.57 -9.58 6.58
C VAL A 113 23.45 -9.22 5.10
N SER A 114 22.23 -9.05 4.58
CA SER A 114 22.00 -8.65 3.19
C SER A 114 22.67 -7.30 2.87
N LYS A 115 22.53 -6.31 3.76
CA LYS A 115 23.16 -4.99 3.61
C LYS A 115 24.69 -5.08 3.55
N ARG A 116 25.31 -5.89 4.41
CA ARG A 116 26.77 -6.12 4.39
C ARG A 116 27.22 -6.79 3.11
N CYS A 117 26.47 -7.80 2.64
CA CYS A 117 26.79 -8.51 1.41
C CYS A 117 26.73 -7.58 0.18
N ILE A 118 25.68 -6.76 0.07
CA ILE A 118 25.56 -5.75 -0.99
C ILE A 118 26.73 -4.76 -0.95
N LYS A 119 27.12 -4.28 0.24
CA LYS A 119 28.27 -3.36 0.38
C LYS A 119 29.58 -4.00 -0.10
N SER A 120 29.83 -5.24 0.31
CA SER A 120 31.04 -5.98 -0.09
C SER A 120 31.08 -6.26 -1.60
N ILE A 121 29.93 -6.54 -2.23
CA ILE A 121 29.84 -6.72 -3.69
C ILE A 121 30.16 -5.40 -4.41
N GLY A 122 29.62 -4.27 -3.94
CA GLY A 122 29.92 -2.94 -4.50
C GLY A 122 31.39 -2.53 -4.35
N GLU A 123 32.01 -2.85 -3.20
CA GLU A 123 33.44 -2.61 -2.97
C GLU A 123 34.33 -3.49 -3.85
N ASN A 124 33.98 -4.77 -4.03
CA ASN A 124 34.71 -5.67 -4.93
C ASN A 124 34.58 -5.27 -6.41
N LEU A 125 33.42 -4.75 -6.85
CA LEU A 125 33.24 -4.24 -8.21
C LEU A 125 34.10 -2.99 -8.48
N ASN A 126 34.26 -2.11 -7.48
CA ASN A 126 35.13 -0.93 -7.57
C ASN A 126 36.64 -1.26 -7.56
N LEU A 127 37.03 -2.51 -7.27
CA LEU A 127 38.43 -2.98 -7.34
C LEU A 127 38.76 -3.71 -8.65
N ILE A 128 37.76 -3.94 -9.51
CA ILE A 128 37.88 -4.68 -10.78
C ILE A 128 37.80 -3.72 -12.00
N PHE A 129 37.48 -2.45 -11.78
CA PHE A 129 37.55 -1.36 -12.76
C PHE A 129 38.48 -0.25 -12.26
#